data_AF-A0A965CND7-F1
#
_entry.id   AF-A0A965CND7-F1
#
_cell.length_a   1.000
_cell.length_b   1.000
_cell.length_c   1.000
_cell.angle_alpha   90.00
_cell.angle_beta   90.00
_cell.angle_gamma   90.00
#
_symmetry.space_group_name_H-M   'P 1'
#
loop_
_entity.id
_entity.type
_entity.pdbx_description
1 polymer ?
#
loop_
_entity_poly.entity_id
_entity_poly.type
_entity_poly.pdbx_seq_one_letter_code
_entity_poly.pdbx_strand_id
1 'polypeptide(L)'
;MRHFDLSAGFAEADLSIEVKEAALTITGEKKTEGEQTRREVLHQGIAARAFVRRFQLADYVQVTGAALENGLLHIDLVREVPEAKKPRLIPIAANSSAKTIEATAA
;
A
#
# COMPACT_ATOMS: atom_id res chain seq x y z
N MET A 1 2.30 -12.08 -3.09
CA MET A 1 1.59 -10.95 -3.75
C MET A 1 0.13 -11.06 -3.34
N ARG A 2 -0.42 -10.12 -2.58
CA ARG A 2 -1.84 -10.17 -2.18
C ARG A 2 -2.61 -9.30 -3.17
N HIS A 3 -3.42 -9.91 -4.03
CA HIS A 3 -4.34 -9.20 -4.92
C HIS A 3 -5.61 -8.87 -4.13
N PHE A 4 -6.12 -7.65 -4.28
CA PHE A 4 -7.41 -7.22 -3.76
C PHE A 4 -8.32 -6.93 -4.95
N ASP A 5 -9.27 -7.81 -5.22
CA ASP A 5 -10.21 -7.65 -6.32
C ASP A 5 -11.38 -6.76 -5.88
N LEU A 6 -11.49 -5.56 -6.46
CA LEU A 6 -12.54 -4.60 -6.13
C LEU A 6 -13.30 -4.17 -7.40
N SER A 7 -14.59 -4.52 -7.40
CA SER A 7 -15.72 -3.94 -8.16
C SER A 7 -15.75 -4.04 -9.70
N ALA A 8 -16.72 -4.80 -10.22
CA ALA A 8 -17.19 -4.68 -11.60
C ALA A 8 -18.01 -3.39 -11.81
N GLY A 9 -17.78 -2.71 -12.94
CA GLY A 9 -18.68 -1.68 -13.47
C GLY A 9 -18.29 -0.22 -13.23
N PHE A 10 -17.08 0.10 -12.75
CA PHE A 10 -16.54 1.47 -12.70
C PHE A 10 -15.58 1.72 -13.86
N ALA A 11 -15.55 2.94 -14.40
CA ALA A 11 -14.47 3.38 -15.27
C ALA A 11 -13.33 3.99 -14.44
N GLU A 12 -12.15 4.14 -15.04
CA GLU A 12 -10.99 4.76 -14.37
C GLU A 12 -11.32 6.16 -13.80
N ALA A 13 -12.12 6.94 -14.52
CA ALA A 13 -12.55 8.27 -14.10
C ALA A 13 -13.51 8.28 -12.88
N ASP A 14 -14.12 7.14 -12.56
CA ASP A 14 -15.02 6.97 -11.42
C ASP A 14 -14.28 6.46 -10.16
N LEU A 15 -12.97 6.16 -10.28
CA LEU A 15 -12.16 5.59 -9.21
C LEU A 15 -11.11 6.60 -8.70
N SER A 16 -10.89 6.58 -7.40
CA SER A 16 -9.83 7.33 -6.72
C SER A 16 -9.08 6.40 -5.77
N ILE A 17 -7.75 6.53 -5.79
CA ILE A 17 -6.83 5.74 -4.96
C ILE A 17 -5.88 6.71 -4.27
N GLU A 18 -5.84 6.66 -2.95
CA GLU A 18 -4.98 7.51 -2.13
C GLU A 18 -4.25 6.67 -1.09
N VAL A 19 -2.97 6.95 -0.87
CA VAL A 19 -2.21 6.46 0.27
C VAL A 19 -1.88 7.63 1.18
N LYS A 20 -2.32 7.54 2.44
CA LYS A 20 -1.94 8.48 3.49
C LYS A 20 -1.38 7.71 4.67
N GLU A 21 -0.16 8.05 5.07
CA GLU A 21 0.60 7.34 6.12
C GLU A 21 0.74 5.84 5.78
N ALA A 22 -0.06 4.98 6.41
CA ALA A 22 -0.10 3.53 6.16
C ALA A 22 -1.51 3.05 5.77
N ALA A 23 -2.39 3.95 5.34
CA ALA A 23 -3.75 3.63 4.91
C ALA A 23 -3.91 3.83 3.40
N LEU A 24 -4.21 2.74 2.69
CA LEU A 24 -4.65 2.76 1.30
C LEU A 24 -6.17 2.90 1.25
N THR A 25 -6.67 3.98 0.67
CA THR A 25 -8.09 4.25 0.47
C THR A 25 -8.43 4.14 -1.02
N ILE A 26 -9.46 3.36 -1.33
CA ILE A 26 -10.01 3.20 -2.68
C ILE A 26 -11.47 3.65 -2.62
N THR A 27 -11.81 4.65 -3.42
CA THR A 27 -13.15 5.20 -3.55
C THR A 27 -13.64 4.97 -4.98
N GLY A 28 -14.83 4.41 -5.11
CA GLY A 28 -15.53 4.34 -6.39
C GLY A 28 -16.84 5.11 -6.30
N GLU A 29 -17.02 6.11 -7.16
CA GLU A 29 -18.23 6.93 -7.23
C GLU A 29 -18.48 7.33 -8.68
N LYS A 30 -19.65 6.97 -9.21
CA LYS A 30 -20.08 7.43 -10.53
C LYS A 30 -20.68 8.82 -10.41
N LYS A 31 -20.16 9.78 -11.16
CA LYS A 31 -20.81 11.08 -11.29
C LYS A 31 -22.11 10.89 -12.07
N THR A 32 -23.24 11.03 -11.39
CA THR A 32 -24.53 11.20 -12.06
C THR A 32 -24.55 12.62 -12.64
N GLU A 33 -24.14 12.80 -13.89
CA GLU A 33 -24.47 14.03 -14.61
C GLU A 33 -26.00 14.14 -14.66
N GLY A 34 -26.49 15.30 -14.22
CA GLY A 34 -27.90 15.55 -13.92
C GLY A 34 -28.84 15.21 -15.08
N GLU A 35 -30.05 14.83 -14.69
CA GLU A 35 -31.24 14.67 -15.54
C GLU A 35 -31.24 15.61 -16.74
N GLN A 36 -31.19 15.08 -17.97
CA GLN A 36 -31.96 15.55 -19.13
C GLN A 36 -31.99 14.45 -20.19
N THR A 37 -32.86 13.46 -20.00
CA THR A 37 -33.74 12.95 -21.05
C THR A 37 -34.46 11.75 -20.46
N ARG A 38 -35.76 11.94 -20.30
CA ARG A 38 -36.82 10.93 -20.31
C ARG A 38 -36.53 9.85 -21.35
N ARG A 39 -35.68 8.89 -21.00
CA ARG A 39 -35.62 7.58 -21.65
C ARG A 39 -35.86 6.58 -20.55
N GLU A 40 -36.89 5.80 -20.77
CA GLU A 40 -37.23 4.61 -20.01
C GLU A 40 -36.01 3.70 -19.96
N VAL A 41 -35.15 3.91 -18.99
CA VAL A 41 -34.08 2.96 -18.69
C VAL A 41 -34.57 2.14 -17.51
N LEU A 42 -35.48 1.21 -17.81
CA LEU A 42 -35.69 0.00 -17.02
C LEU A 42 -34.39 -0.81 -17.06
N HIS A 43 -33.38 -0.39 -16.30
CA HIS A 43 -32.22 -1.22 -15.97
C HIS A 43 -32.14 -1.35 -14.45
N GLN A 44 -33.15 -2.00 -13.88
CA GLN A 44 -32.98 -2.65 -12.58
C GLN A 44 -32.12 -3.89 -12.79
N GLY A 45 -30.80 -3.75 -12.61
CA GLY A 45 -29.85 -4.85 -12.63
C GLY A 45 -28.90 -4.74 -11.46
N ILE A 46 -27.84 -3.95 -11.58
CA ILE A 46 -26.97 -3.55 -10.47
C ILE A 46 -26.44 -2.15 -10.81
N ALA A 47 -27.04 -1.09 -10.27
CA ALA A 47 -26.36 0.19 -10.26
C ALA A 47 -25.10 0.03 -9.40
N ALA A 48 -23.92 0.26 -9.97
CA ALA A 48 -22.66 0.21 -9.23
C ALA A 48 -22.76 1.22 -8.08
N ARG A 49 -22.85 0.72 -6.84
CA ARG A 49 -23.02 1.56 -5.65
C ARG A 49 -21.70 2.23 -5.33
N ALA A 50 -21.76 3.51 -4.98
CA ALA A 50 -20.60 4.20 -4.45
C ALA A 50 -20.02 3.43 -3.26
N PHE A 51 -18.70 3.30 -3.21
CA PHE A 51 -18.02 2.57 -2.15
C PHE A 51 -16.75 3.29 -1.72
N VAL A 52 -16.38 3.05 -0.46
CA VAL A 52 -15.06 3.36 0.07
C VAL A 52 -14.53 2.09 0.72
N ARG A 53 -13.29 1.74 0.41
CA ARG A 53 -12.54 0.65 1.02
C ARG A 53 -11.23 1.19 1.54
N ARG A 54 -10.91 0.85 2.78
CA ARG A 54 -9.67 1.24 3.44
C ARG A 54 -8.92 -0.02 3.83
N PHE A 55 -7.64 -0.05 3.49
CA PHE A 55 -6.73 -1.15 3.80
C PHE A 55 -5.55 -0.60 4.58
N GLN A 56 -5.21 -1.27 5.68
CA GLN A 56 -3.98 -0.98 6.41
C GLN A 56 -2.82 -1.64 5.69
N LEU A 57 -1.83 -0.86 5.28
CA LEU A 57 -0.56 -1.33 4.77
C LEU A 57 0.31 -1.78 5.94
N ALA A 58 1.03 -2.88 5.75
CA ALA A 58 2.02 -3.33 6.71
C ALA A 58 3.29 -2.49 6.61
N ASP A 59 4.14 -2.57 7.64
CA ASP A 59 5.44 -1.91 7.62
C ASP A 59 6.22 -2.26 6.36
N TYR A 60 6.83 -1.23 5.76
CA TYR A 60 7.65 -1.34 4.54
C TYR A 60 6.88 -1.72 3.28
N VAL A 61 5.55 -1.77 3.31
CA VAL A 61 4.74 -1.99 2.11
C VAL A 61 4.44 -0.66 1.43
N GLN A 62 4.70 -0.58 0.13
CA GLN A 62 4.39 0.58 -0.71
C GLN A 62 3.54 0.15 -1.91
N VAL A 63 2.68 1.06 -2.37
CA VAL A 63 1.94 0.91 -3.63
C VAL A 63 2.83 1.35 -4.78
N THR A 64 3.03 0.50 -5.78
CA THR A 64 3.88 0.79 -6.96
C THR A 64 3.09 1.01 -8.24
N GLY A 65 1.84 0.57 -8.26
CA GLY A 65 0.99 0.65 -9.44
C GLY A 65 -0.46 0.33 -9.13
N ALA A 66 -1.34 0.72 -10.06
CA ALA A 66 -2.73 0.33 -10.07
C ALA A 66 -3.19 0.20 -11.53
N ALA A 67 -4.00 -0.82 -11.82
CA ALA A 67 -4.52 -1.08 -13.17
C ALA A 67 -5.97 -1.57 -13.08
N LEU A 68 -6.83 -1.13 -14.00
CA LEU A 68 -8.21 -1.58 -14.11
C LEU A 68 -8.36 -2.46 -15.35
N GLU A 69 -8.58 -3.76 -15.16
CA GLU A 69 -8.71 -4.71 -16.27
C GLU A 69 -9.97 -5.56 -16.09
N ASN A 70 -10.79 -5.67 -17.14
CA ASN A 70 -12.04 -6.44 -17.13
C ASN A 70 -12.99 -6.08 -15.98
N GLY A 71 -12.95 -4.82 -15.51
CA GLY A 71 -13.73 -4.36 -14.37
C GLY A 71 -13.22 -4.89 -13.03
N LEU A 72 -11.92 -5.16 -12.91
CA LEU A 72 -11.26 -5.48 -11.65
C LEU A 72 -10.10 -4.50 -11.45
N LEU A 73 -10.11 -3.82 -10.31
CA LEU A 73 -9.00 -2.98 -9.92
C LEU A 73 -7.89 -3.82 -9.29
N HIS A 74 -6.73 -3.86 -9.92
CA HIS A 74 -5.50 -4.45 -9.42
C HIS A 74 -4.62 -3.37 -8.78
N ILE A 75 -4.08 -3.65 -7.59
CA ILE A 75 -3.14 -2.78 -6.88
C ILE A 75 -1.83 -3.54 -6.66
N ASP A 76 -0.74 -3.00 -7.17
CA ASP A 76 0.59 -3.58 -7.01
C ASP A 76 1.24 -3.08 -5.73
N LEU A 77 1.69 -4.04 -4.91
CA LEU A 77 2.30 -3.79 -3.61
C LEU A 77 3.69 -4.43 -3.55
N VAL A 78 4.69 -3.65 -3.18
CA VAL A 78 6.06 -4.11 -2.93
C VAL A 78 6.41 -3.95 -1.46
N ARG A 79 7.27 -4.83 -0.94
CA ARG A 79 7.86 -4.68 0.38
C ARG A 79 9.32 -4.21 0.27
N GLU A 80 9.60 -2.97 0.64
CA GLU A 80 10.94 -2.39 0.64
C GLU A 80 11.53 -2.33 2.05
N VAL A 81 12.23 -3.40 2.46
CA VAL A 81 12.93 -3.40 3.76
C VAL A 81 14.20 -2.54 3.64
N PRO A 82 14.37 -1.48 4.45
CA PRO A 82 15.54 -0.63 4.39
C PRO A 82 16.84 -1.42 4.58
N GLU A 83 17.87 -1.12 3.79
CA GLU A 83 19.18 -1.79 3.92
C GLU A 83 19.80 -1.60 5.31
N ALA A 84 19.51 -0.50 5.99
CA ALA A 84 19.95 -0.24 7.36
C ALA A 84 19.44 -1.26 8.38
N LYS A 85 18.40 -2.04 8.04
CA LYS A 85 17.90 -3.15 8.87
C LYS A 85 18.57 -4.48 8.54
N LYS A 86 19.40 -4.56 7.49
CA LYS A 86 20.21 -5.75 7.24
C LYS A 86 21.19 -5.91 8.41
N PRO A 87 21.34 -7.12 8.97
CA PRO A 87 22.34 -7.37 10.00
C PRO A 87 23.72 -7.05 9.43
N ARG A 88 24.48 -6.20 10.14
CA ARG A 88 25.87 -5.87 9.80
C ARG A 88 26.82 -6.60 10.72
N LEU A 89 27.90 -7.14 10.15
CA LEU A 89 28.98 -7.72 10.94
C LEU A 89 29.74 -6.59 11.65
N ILE A 90 29.94 -6.72 12.96
CA ILE A 90 30.79 -5.81 13.73
C ILE A 90 32.17 -6.47 13.84
N PRO A 91 33.24 -5.90 13.26
CA PRO A 91 34.57 -6.46 13.41
C PRO A 91 35.04 -6.35 14.87
N ILE A 92 35.59 -7.42 15.41
CA ILE A 92 36.23 -7.41 16.74
C ILE A 92 37.62 -6.80 16.57
N ALA A 93 37.85 -5.62 17.16
CA ALA A 93 39.18 -5.03 17.22
C ALA A 93 40.01 -5.76 18.29
N ALA A 94 41.14 -6.35 17.89
CA ALA A 94 42.14 -6.84 18.83
C ALA A 94 42.80 -5.64 19.50
N ASN A 95 42.37 -5.31 20.72
CA ASN A 95 43.01 -4.26 21.50
C ASN A 95 44.31 -4.81 22.08
N SER A 96 45.39 -4.76 21.30
CA SER A 96 46.75 -5.05 21.75
C SER A 96 47.26 -3.90 22.62
N SER A 97 46.68 -3.75 23.81
CA SER A 97 47.15 -2.88 24.89
C SER A 97 46.65 -3.40 26.22
N ALA A 98 46.89 -4.69 26.49
CA ALA A 98 46.91 -5.20 27.86
C ALA A 98 48.14 -4.59 28.55
N LYS A 99 48.00 -3.36 29.08
CA LYS A 99 48.94 -2.84 30.06
C LYS A 99 48.70 -3.62 31.35
N THR A 100 49.51 -4.65 31.55
CA THR A 100 49.69 -5.32 32.83
C THR A 100 49.89 -4.27 33.91
N ILE A 101 48.96 -4.20 34.87
CA ILE A 101 49.21 -3.52 36.14
C ILE A 101 50.17 -4.43 36.93
N GLU A 102 51.46 -4.11 36.89
CA GLU A 102 52.44 -4.70 37.79
C GLU A 102 52.11 -4.29 39.23
N ALA A 103 52.09 -5.28 40.11
CA ALA A 103 51.90 -5.13 41.54
C ALA A 103 53.07 -4.37 42.18
N THR A 104 52.78 -3.55 43.19
CA THR A 104 53.69 -3.36 44.33
C THR A 104 52.85 -3.19 45.58
N ALA A 105 52.83 -4.25 46.39
CA ALA A 105 52.48 -4.18 47.80
C ALA A 105 53.67 -3.62 48.57
N ALA A 106 53.42 -2.65 49.45
CA ALA A 106 54.26 -2.26 50.58
C ALA A 106 53.36 -1.69 51.68
#